data_AF-M1BJT0-F1
#
_entry.id   AF-M1BJT0-F1
#
_cell.length_a   1.000
_cell.length_b   1.000
_cell.length_c   1.000
_cell.angle_alpha   90.00
_cell.angle_beta   90.00
_cell.angle_gamma   90.00
#
_symmetry.space_group_name_H-M   'P 1'
#
loop_
_entity.id
_entity.type
_entity.pdbx_description
1 polymer ?
#
loop_
_entity_poly.entity_id
_entity_poly.type
_entity_poly.pdbx_seq_one_letter_code
_entity_poly.pdbx_strand_id
1 'polypeptide(L)' 'MQELSLLQMQYLAQIHHVGKTNAIAFAGLSSQNAGVITIPNAVFGSDPPINDNVLSKAFQVDKKVIDDLQEEFWWDNN' A
#
# COMPACT_ATOMS: atom_id res chain seq x y z
N MET A 1 -2.28 12.72 -33.25
CA MET A 1 -2.42 11.74 -32.16
C MET A 1 -2.99 12.51 -31.00
N GLN A 2 -4.27 12.27 -30.69
CA GLN A 2 -5.06 13.13 -29.80
C GLN A 2 -4.50 13.11 -28.38
N GLU A 3 -4.34 14.32 -27.84
CA GLU A 3 -4.47 14.68 -26.43
C GLU A 3 -5.48 13.77 -25.71
N LEU A 4 -4.97 12.75 -25.01
CA LEU A 4 -5.66 12.14 -23.88
C LEU A 4 -5.15 12.89 -22.65
N SER A 5 -5.89 13.94 -22.31
CA SER A 5 -5.73 14.68 -21.07
C SER A 5 -5.77 13.73 -19.87
N LEU A 6 -4.65 13.63 -19.15
CA LEU A 6 -4.58 13.74 -17.69
C LEU A 6 -5.73 13.10 -16.89
N LEU A 7 -5.84 11.76 -16.93
CA LEU A 7 -6.34 11.03 -15.76
C LEU A 7 -5.12 10.47 -15.02
N GLN A 8 -4.88 10.95 -13.80
CA GLN A 8 -3.96 10.27 -12.89
C GLN A 8 -4.46 8.83 -12.70
N MET A 9 -3.65 7.86 -13.12
CA MET A 9 -3.86 6.45 -12.80
C MET A 9 -3.61 6.24 -11.30
N GLN A 10 -4.67 6.29 -10.49
CA GLN A 10 -4.70 5.69 -9.16
C GLN A 10 -5.38 4.33 -9.28
N TYR A 11 -4.64 3.35 -9.80
CA TYR A 11 -5.08 1.97 -9.85
C TYR A 11 -4.38 1.17 -8.74
N LEU A 12 -5.14 0.37 -8.01
CA LEU A 12 -4.59 -0.60 -7.06
C LEU A 12 -4.23 -1.87 -7.83
N ALA A 13 -2.95 -2.23 -7.84
CA ALA A 13 -2.46 -3.46 -8.43
C ALA A 13 -1.91 -4.39 -7.34
N GLN A 14 -2.22 -5.68 -7.44
CA GLN A 14 -1.66 -6.73 -6.60
C GLN A 14 -1.05 -7.81 -7.49
N ILE A 15 0.14 -8.31 -7.12
CA ILE A 15 0.81 -9.41 -7.83
C ILE A 15 0.88 -10.57 -6.84
N HIS A 16 0.25 -11.70 -7.18
CA HIS A 16 0.19 -12.89 -6.32
C HIS A 16 0.72 -14.12 -7.07
N HIS A 17 1.74 -14.77 -6.52
CA HIS A 17 2.34 -15.97 -7.09
C HIS A 17 1.77 -17.24 -6.45
N VAL A 18 1.14 -18.11 -7.25
CA VAL A 18 0.47 -19.35 -6.79
C VAL A 18 1.29 -20.62 -7.09
N GLY A 19 2.42 -20.47 -7.80
CA GLY A 19 3.28 -21.59 -8.19
C GLY A 19 4.14 -22.13 -7.03
N LYS A 20 4.78 -23.29 -7.25
CA LYS A 20 5.69 -23.91 -6.28
C LYS A 20 7.17 -23.53 -6.50
N THR A 21 7.44 -22.68 -7.48
CA THR A 21 8.80 -22.35 -7.96
C THR A 21 8.96 -20.84 -8.02
N ASN A 22 10.15 -20.33 -7.75
CA ASN A 22 10.42 -18.89 -7.69
C ASN A 22 9.89 -18.11 -8.92
N ALA A 23 9.32 -16.93 -8.67
CA ALA A 23 8.83 -16.01 -9.70
C ALA A 23 9.47 -14.63 -9.57
N ILE A 24 9.50 -13.90 -10.69
CA ILE A 24 10.01 -12.54 -10.81
C ILE A 24 8.92 -11.70 -11.50
N ALA A 25 8.71 -10.48 -11.02
CA ALA A 25 7.78 -9.51 -11.62
C ALA A 25 8.53 -8.25 -12.04
N PHE A 26 8.18 -7.71 -13.21
CA PHE A 26 8.69 -6.43 -13.73
C PHE A 26 7.53 -5.44 -13.82
N ALA A 27 7.74 -4.23 -13.32
CA ALA A 27 6.79 -3.12 -13.43
C ALA A 27 7.46 -1.93 -14.13
N GLY A 28 6.78 -1.33 -15.11
CA GLY A 28 7.23 -0.14 -15.82
C GLY A 28 6.25 1.00 -15.59
N LEU A 29 6.75 2.15 -15.13
CA LEU A 29 5.95 3.35 -14.89
C LEU A 29 6.36 4.42 -15.89
N SER A 30 5.40 5.05 -16.56
CA SER A 30 5.67 6.03 -17.63
C SER A 30 6.01 7.44 -17.11
N SER A 31 6.15 7.61 -15.79
CA SER A 31 6.55 8.87 -15.16
C SER A 31 7.99 8.77 -14.66
N GLN A 32 8.80 9.79 -14.96
CA GLN A 32 10.16 9.92 -14.42
C GLN A 32 10.15 10.18 -12.90
N ASN A 33 9.04 10.69 -12.36
CA ASN A 33 8.81 10.85 -10.93
C ASN A 33 7.61 10.00 -10.51
N ALA A 34 7.66 8.71 -10.81
CA ALA A 34 6.58 7.80 -10.44
C ALA A 34 6.58 7.58 -8.93
N GLY A 35 5.48 7.94 -8.28
CA GLY A 35 5.24 7.61 -6.87
C GLY A 35 4.56 6.24 -6.75
N VAL A 36 4.98 5.45 -5.78
CA VAL A 36 4.32 4.19 -5.39
C VAL A 36 3.85 4.34 -3.95
N ILE A 37 2.59 4.04 -3.70
CA ILE A 37 2.01 4.02 -2.35
C ILE A 37 1.65 2.58 -2.03
N THR A 38 2.35 1.99 -1.07
CA THR A 38 2.04 0.66 -0.54
C THR A 38 0.93 0.82 0.50
N ILE A 39 -0.29 0.33 0.20
CA ILE A 39 -1.47 0.58 1.07
C ILE A 39 -1.25 0.11 2.52
N PRO A 40 -0.76 -1.12 2.80
CA PRO A 40 -0.56 -1.55 4.18
C PRO A 40 0.35 -0.62 4.96
N ASN A 41 1.48 -0.21 4.37
CA ASN A 41 2.39 0.74 4.99
C ASN A 41 1.76 2.14 5.14
N ALA A 42 1.05 2.64 4.13
CA ALA A 42 0.38 3.95 4.20
C ALA A 42 -0.74 4.02 5.27
N VAL A 43 -1.35 2.89 5.62
CA VAL A 43 -2.46 2.81 6.59
C VAL A 43 -1.97 2.44 7.99
N PHE A 44 -1.06 1.46 8.10
CA PHE A 44 -0.64 0.89 9.39
C PHE A 44 0.80 1.28 9.78
N GLY A 45 1.67 1.60 8.81
CA GLY A 45 3.08 1.95 9.04
C GLY A 45 3.41 3.44 8.86
N SER A 46 2.40 4.33 8.79
CA SER A 46 2.64 5.75 8.59
C SER A 46 3.40 6.38 9.75
N ASP A 47 4.23 7.39 9.46
CA ASP A 47 4.89 8.22 10.48
C ASP A 47 4.42 9.69 10.38
N PRO A 48 3.70 10.22 11.38
CA PRO A 48 3.24 9.55 12.60
C PRO A 48 2.13 8.51 12.32
N PRO A 49 1.92 7.53 13.23
CA PRO A 49 0.86 6.52 13.07
C PRO A 49 -0.54 7.13 13.05
N ILE A 50 -1.43 6.58 12.21
CA ILE A 50 -2.86 6.93 12.24
C ILE A 50 -3.46 6.48 13.58
N ASN A 51 -4.34 7.30 14.15
CA ASN A 51 -5.00 7.01 15.42
C ASN A 51 -5.75 5.66 15.40
N ASP A 52 -5.45 4.80 16.38
CA ASP A 52 -6.02 3.47 16.56
C ASP A 52 -7.56 3.46 16.56
N ASN A 53 -8.20 4.45 17.20
CA ASN A 53 -9.67 4.57 17.24
C ASN A 53 -10.28 4.82 15.85
N VAL A 54 -9.56 5.55 14.98
CA VAL A 54 -10.02 5.83 13.62
C VAL A 54 -9.96 4.57 12.79
N LEU A 55 -8.84 3.85 12.87
CA LEU A 55 -8.65 2.60 12.15
C LEU A 55 -9.59 1.50 12.66
N SER A 56 -9.73 1.34 13.97
CA SER A 56 -10.62 0.32 14.57
C SER A 56 -12.07 0.54 14.13
N LYS A 57 -12.51 1.80 14.03
CA LYS A 57 -13.83 2.17 13.52
C LYS A 57 -13.96 1.95 12.01
N ALA A 58 -12.94 2.28 11.22
CA ALA A 58 -12.95 2.13 9.77
C ALA A 58 -12.98 0.66 9.35
N PHE A 59 -12.17 -0.17 10.00
CA PHE A 59 -12.03 -1.60 9.70
C PHE A 59 -12.97 -2.50 10.50
N GLN A 60 -13.68 -1.94 11.50
CA GLN A 60 -14.62 -2.67 12.37
C GLN A 60 -13.96 -3.84 13.12
N VAL A 61 -12.74 -3.61 13.61
CA VAL A 61 -11.96 -4.58 14.39
C VAL A 61 -11.59 -3.98 15.75
N ASP A 62 -11.17 -4.83 16.68
CA ASP A 62 -10.67 -4.39 17.98
C ASP A 62 -9.36 -3.61 17.83
N LYS A 63 -9.14 -2.66 18.73
CA LYS A 63 -7.89 -1.86 18.78
C LYS A 63 -6.64 -2.73 18.85
N LYS A 64 -6.70 -3.85 19.57
CA LYS A 64 -5.60 -4.80 19.66
C LYS A 64 -5.16 -5.31 18.28
N VAL A 65 -6.12 -5.57 17.38
CA VAL A 65 -5.80 -5.97 15.99
C VAL A 65 -5.13 -4.83 15.23
N ILE A 66 -5.54 -3.59 15.48
CA ILE A 66 -4.89 -2.41 14.89
C ILE A 66 -3.47 -2.26 15.43
N ASP A 67 -3.26 -2.39 16.73
CA ASP A 67 -1.94 -2.31 17.36
C ASP A 67 -1.00 -3.38 16.77
N ASP A 68 -1.47 -4.63 16.67
CA ASP A 68 -0.73 -5.74 16.05
C ASP A 68 -0.35 -5.42 14.59
N LEU A 69 -1.28 -4.84 13.81
CA LEU A 69 -1.02 -4.42 12.43
C LEU A 69 -0.04 -3.24 12.38
N GLN A 70 -0.17 -2.23 13.24
CA GLN A 70 0.75 -1.08 13.25
C GLN A 70 2.17 -1.51 13.65
N GLU A 71 2.32 -2.47 14.55
CA GLU A 71 3.62 -3.06 14.91
C GLU A 71 4.26 -3.82 13.74
N GLU A 72 3.46 -4.57 12.94
CA GLU A 72 3.96 -5.30 11.76
C GLU A 72 4.54 -4.37 10.69
N PHE A 73 3.99 -3.15 10.57
CA PHE A 73 4.40 -2.16 9.55
C PHE A 73 5.20 -0.97 10.11
N TRP A 74 5.54 -0.95 11.41
CA TRP A 74 6.28 0.15 12.06
C TRP A 74 7.67 0.42 11.45
N TRP A 75 8.20 -0.50 10.63
CA TRP A 75 9.54 -0.38 10.06
C TRP A 75 9.62 -0.77 8.58
N ASP A 76 9.39 0.19 7.69
CA ASP A 76 9.83 0.14 6.28
C ASP A 76 10.90 1.22 6.03
N ASN A 77 12.14 0.98 6.48
CA ASN A 77 13.33 1.70 6.01
C ASN A 77 14.13 0.81 5.05
N ASN A 78 13.69 0.71 3.80
CA ASN A 78 14.59 0.40 2.68
C ASN A 78 14.06 0.96 1.36
#